data_AF-A0A090S162-F1
#
_entry.id   AF-A0A090S162-F1
#
_cell.length_a   1.000
_cell.length_b   1.000
_cell.length_c   1.000
_cell.angle_alpha   90.00
_cell.angle_beta   90.00
_cell.angle_gamma   90.00
#
_symmetry.space_group_name_H-M   'P 1'
#
loop_
_entity.id
_entity.type
_entity.pdbx_description
1 polymer ?
#
loop_
_entity_poly.entity_id
_entity_poly.type
_entity_poly.pdbx_seq_one_letter_code
_entity_poly.pdbx_strand_id
1 'polypeptide(L)'
;MGAIFIPFMHKDRQQALNGDHLVDCKAAYMIEQPELTVEKLTEQIRTLNRAQLKDLAINARGAAKLDADTRVANEIIELTK
;
A
#
# COMPACT_ATOMS: atom_id res chain seq x y z
N MET A 1 10.40 -1.48 -0.22
CA MET A 1 10.28 -2.95 -0.08
C MET A 1 8.84 -3.31 -0.39
N GLY A 2 8.56 -4.51 -0.90
CA GLY A 2 7.18 -4.99 -1.01
C GLY A 2 6.57 -5.27 0.37
N ALA A 3 5.24 -5.16 0.48
CA ALA A 3 4.50 -5.40 1.71
C ALA A 3 3.35 -6.39 1.48
N ILE A 4 2.92 -7.08 2.54
CA ILE A 4 1.65 -7.80 2.62
C ILE A 4 0.84 -7.11 3.70
N PHE A 5 -0.23 -6.41 3.33
CA PHE A 5 -1.11 -5.73 4.26
C PHE A 5 -2.15 -6.69 4.85
N ILE A 6 -2.39 -6.55 6.14
CA ILE A 6 -3.43 -7.27 6.87
C ILE A 6 -4.23 -6.20 7.64
N PRO A 7 -5.17 -5.49 6.99
CA PRO A 7 -5.90 -4.40 7.61
C PRO A 7 -6.85 -4.94 8.68
N PHE A 8 -6.92 -4.26 9.83
CA PHE A 8 -7.88 -4.61 10.87
C PHE A 8 -9.32 -4.37 10.40
N MET A 9 -10.23 -5.25 10.78
CA MET A 9 -11.66 -5.12 10.52
C MET A 9 -12.23 -3.96 11.34
N HIS A 10 -12.38 -2.82 10.68
CA HIS A 10 -13.02 -1.64 11.26
C HIS A 10 -14.09 -1.10 10.30
N LYS A 11 -15.12 -0.43 10.85
CA LYS A 11 -16.30 0.00 10.09
C LYS A 11 -15.98 0.94 8.92
N ASP A 12 -14.93 1.74 9.07
CA ASP A 12 -14.51 2.75 8.09
C ASP A 12 -13.52 2.21 7.05
N ARG A 13 -13.01 0.98 7.23
CA ARG A 13 -12.02 0.34 6.36
C ARG A 13 -10.78 1.19 6.07
N GLN A 14 -10.44 2.16 6.91
CA GLN A 14 -9.37 3.12 6.62
C GLN A 14 -8.01 2.45 6.39
N GLN A 15 -7.71 1.37 7.12
CA GLN A 15 -6.47 0.62 6.92
C GLN A 15 -6.41 -0.09 5.56
N ALA A 16 -7.53 -0.63 5.08
CA ALA A 16 -7.61 -1.25 3.76
C ALA A 16 -7.45 -0.17 2.67
N LEU A 17 -8.16 0.96 2.82
CA LEU A 17 -8.05 2.11 1.90
C LEU A 17 -6.63 2.67 1.79
N ASN A 18 -5.88 2.69 2.89
CA ASN A 18 -4.46 3.08 2.87
C ASN A 18 -3.59 2.08 2.10
N GLY A 19 -3.93 0.79 2.15
CA GLY A 19 -3.23 -0.28 1.45
C GLY A 19 -3.59 -0.37 -0.04
N ASP A 20 -4.86 -0.14 -0.39
CA ASP A 20 -5.41 -0.26 -1.75
C ASP A 20 -4.56 0.47 -2.78
N HIS A 21 -4.13 1.70 -2.46
CA HIS A 21 -3.29 2.48 -3.37
C HIS A 21 -2.00 1.74 -3.78
N LEU A 22 -1.34 1.06 -2.85
CA LEU A 22 -0.13 0.28 -3.12
C LEU A 22 -0.46 -1.06 -3.79
N VAL A 23 -1.59 -1.68 -3.47
CA VAL A 23 -2.04 -2.92 -4.14
C VAL A 23 -2.36 -2.65 -5.61
N ASP A 24 -3.11 -1.58 -5.91
CA ASP A 24 -3.47 -1.15 -7.26
C ASP A 24 -2.24 -0.85 -8.11
N CYS A 25 -1.22 -0.26 -7.50
CA CYS A 25 0.06 0.02 -8.15
C CYS A 25 0.97 -1.22 -8.27
N LYS A 26 0.49 -2.42 -7.89
CA LYS A 26 1.29 -3.66 -7.85
C LYS A 26 2.57 -3.52 -7.01
N ALA A 27 2.49 -2.75 -5.93
CA ALA A 27 3.57 -2.48 -4.99
C ALA A 27 3.43 -3.29 -3.68
N ALA A 28 2.27 -3.87 -3.44
CA ALA A 28 1.98 -4.70 -2.26
C ALA A 28 0.90 -5.74 -2.56
N TYR A 29 0.76 -6.70 -1.66
CA TYR A 29 -0.39 -7.61 -1.57
C TYR A 29 -1.26 -7.24 -0.36
N MET A 30 -2.50 -7.71 -0.34
CA MET A 30 -3.39 -7.57 0.81
C MET A 30 -4.08 -8.89 1.10
N ILE A 31 -4.16 -9.24 2.39
CA ILE A 31 -4.98 -10.33 2.92
C ILE A 31 -5.97 -9.66 3.88
N GLU A 32 -7.25 -9.62 3.51
CA GLU A 32 -8.29 -9.08 4.38
C GLU A 32 -8.35 -9.93 5.67
N GLN A 33 -8.47 -9.29 6.84
CA GLN A 33 -8.38 -9.99 8.13
C GLN A 33 -9.37 -11.15 8.32
N PRO A 34 -10.62 -11.14 7.80
CA PRO A 34 -11.50 -12.33 7.81
C PRO A 34 -10.90 -13.54 7.09
N GLU A 35 -10.04 -13.32 6.10
CA GLU A 35 -9.44 -14.35 5.28
C GLU A 35 -8.05 -14.75 5.77
N LEU A 36 -7.55 -14.12 6.83
CA LEU A 36 -6.24 -14.40 7.36
C LEU A 36 -6.22 -15.80 7.99
N THR A 37 -5.50 -16.71 7.35
CA THR A 37 -5.13 -18.00 7.90
C THR A 37 -3.62 -18.21 7.83
N VAL A 38 -3.11 -19.15 8.63
CA VAL A 38 -1.69 -19.54 8.59
C VAL A 38 -1.32 -20.03 7.20
N GLU A 39 -2.18 -20.82 6.57
CA GLU A 39 -1.98 -21.39 5.25
C GLU A 39 -1.89 -20.30 4.19
N LYS A 40 -2.85 -19.35 4.17
CA LYS A 40 -2.91 -18.27 3.17
C LYS A 40 -1.71 -17.34 3.28
N LEU A 41 -1.31 -16.98 4.50
CA LEU A 41 -0.12 -16.16 4.72
C LEU A 41 1.16 -16.91 4.29
N THR A 42 1.26 -18.19 4.63
CA THR A 42 2.41 -19.04 4.25
C THR A 42 2.53 -19.17 2.74
N GLU A 43 1.42 -19.47 2.06
CA GLU A 43 1.37 -19.55 0.61
C GLU A 43 1.79 -18.24 -0.04
N GLN A 44 1.20 -17.12 0.41
CA GLN A 44 1.55 -15.79 -0.12
C GLN A 44 3.06 -15.52 0.02
N ILE A 45 3.66 -15.76 1.19
CA ILE A 45 5.10 -15.56 1.41
C ILE A 45 5.94 -16.49 0.51
N ARG A 46 5.55 -17.77 0.39
CA ARG A 46 6.29 -18.76 -0.42
C ARG A 46 6.28 -18.46 -1.91
N THR A 47 5.24 -17.77 -2.41
CA THR A 47 5.20 -17.34 -3.81
C THR A 47 6.17 -16.19 -4.12
N LEU A 48 6.71 -15.50 -3.10
CA LEU A 48 7.60 -14.36 -3.28
C LEU A 48 9.05 -14.81 -3.47
N ASN A 49 9.62 -14.44 -4.60
CA ASN A 49 11.04 -14.54 -4.89
C ASN A 49 11.70 -13.15 -4.99
N ARG A 50 13.02 -13.14 -5.13
CA ARG A 50 13.81 -11.90 -5.18
C ARG A 50 13.43 -10.97 -6.33
N ALA A 51 13.05 -11.52 -7.48
CA ALA A 51 12.64 -10.72 -8.63
C ALA A 51 11.31 -10.00 -8.34
N GLN A 52 10.30 -10.73 -7.84
CA GLN A 52 9.03 -10.13 -7.45
C GLN A 52 9.20 -9.08 -6.35
N LEU A 53 10.01 -9.35 -5.32
CA LEU A 53 10.29 -8.38 -4.25
C LEU A 53 10.94 -7.10 -4.77
N LYS A 54 11.80 -7.21 -5.80
CA LYS A 54 12.41 -6.07 -6.47
C LYS A 54 11.36 -5.27 -7.25
N ASP A 55 10.49 -5.93 -7.98
CA ASP A 55 9.43 -5.29 -8.76
C ASP A 55 8.44 -4.54 -7.85
N LEU A 56 8.00 -5.18 -6.75
CA LEU A 56 7.18 -4.53 -5.73
C LEU A 56 7.87 -3.27 -5.18
N ALA A 57 9.17 -3.34 -4.91
CA ALA A 57 9.93 -2.21 -4.37
C ALA A 57 10.08 -1.06 -5.38
N ILE A 58 10.27 -1.37 -6.67
CA ILE A 58 10.30 -0.37 -7.75
C ILE A 58 8.94 0.31 -7.87
N ASN A 59 7.86 -0.47 -7.89
CA ASN A 59 6.49 0.04 -7.98
C ASN A 59 6.13 0.91 -6.77
N ALA A 60 6.49 0.47 -5.56
CA ALA A 60 6.29 1.24 -4.33
C ALA A 60 7.01 2.59 -4.40
N ARG A 61 8.24 2.61 -4.93
CA ARG A 61 9.00 3.84 -5.12
C ARG A 61 8.36 4.75 -6.17
N GLY A 62 7.82 4.18 -7.25
CA GLY A 62 7.11 4.91 -8.30
C GLY A 62 5.79 5.53 -7.82
N ALA A 63 5.11 4.92 -6.85
CA ALA A 63 3.87 5.43 -6.26
C ALA A 63 4.09 6.57 -5.25
N ALA A 64 5.33 6.87 -4.86
CA ALA A 64 5.62 7.88 -3.85
C ALA A 64 5.30 9.31 -4.34
N LYS A 65 4.50 10.04 -3.57
CA LYS A 65 4.26 11.48 -3.76
C LYS A 65 5.35 12.28 -3.01
N LEU A 66 6.37 12.70 -3.74
CA LEU A 66 7.56 13.35 -3.17
C LEU A 66 7.39 14.86 -2.90
N ASP A 67 6.31 15.46 -3.39
CA ASP A 67 6.02 16.90 -3.38
C ASP A 67 4.75 17.26 -2.60
N ALA A 68 4.26 16.34 -1.76
CA ALA A 68 2.98 16.48 -1.08
C ALA A 68 2.93 17.73 -0.17
N ASP A 69 4.03 18.04 0.51
CA ASP A 69 4.20 19.23 1.35
C ASP A 69 4.05 20.53 0.54
N THR A 70 4.75 20.62 -0.58
CA THR A 70 4.74 21.79 -1.46
C THR A 70 3.37 21.98 -2.10
N ARG A 71 2.74 20.89 -2.53
CA ARG A 71 1.38 20.93 -3.09
C ARG A 71 0.37 21.45 -2.08
N VAL A 72 0.36 20.90 -0.87
CA VAL A 72 -0.56 21.35 0.19
C VAL A 72 -0.33 22.83 0.52
N ALA A 73 0.93 23.28 0.61
CA ALA A 73 1.24 24.69 0.87
C ALA A 73 0.70 25.61 -0.23
N ASN A 74 0.86 25.24 -1.50
CA ASN A 74 0.38 26.05 -2.62
C ASN A 74 -1.15 26.17 -2.66
N GLU A 75 -1.88 25.07 -2.42
CA GLU A 75 -3.35 25.07 -2.37
C GLU A 75 -3.88 26.01 -1.27
N ILE A 76 -3.23 26.03 -0.10
CA ILE A 76 -3.61 26.95 0.99
C ILE A 76 -3.38 28.41 0.59
N ILE A 77 -2.26 28.71 -0.07
CA ILE A 77 -1.95 30.06 -0.55
C ILE A 77 -2.98 30.52 -1.58
N GLU A 78 -3.41 29.65 -2.51
CA GLU A 78 -4.42 30.02 -3.51
C GLU A 78 -5.79 30.32 -2.90
N LEU A 79 -6.22 29.56 -1.89
CA LEU A 79 -7.51 29.77 -1.22
C LEU A 79 -7.55 31.01 -0.32
N THR A 80 -6.39 31.56 0.03
CA THR A 80 -6.26 32.72 0.94
C THR A 80 -5.92 34.03 0.21
N LYS A 81 -5.81 33.99 -1.12
CA LYS A 81 -5.79 35.18 -2.00
C LYS A 81 -7.20 35.67 -2.27
#